data_AF-A0A4Y7JH79-F1
#
_entry.id   AF-A0A4Y7JH79-F1
#
_cell.length_a   1.000
_cell.length_b   1.000
_cell.length_c   1.000
_cell.angle_alpha   90.00
_cell.angle_beta   90.00
_cell.angle_gamma   90.00
#
_symmetry.space_group_name_H-M   'P 1'
#
loop_
_entity.id
_entity.type
_entity.pdbx_description
1 polymer ?
#
loop_
_entity_poly.entity_id
_entity_poly.type
_entity_poly.pdbx_seq_one_letter_code
_entity_poly.pdbx_strand_id
1 'polypeptide(L)'
;MEKGFLLCEGCRIIWYKANRQFGAARCWTAYADSIIDAEAQALSSAILWSSQIQLQKVIYVSDNLSLVNAINGATSSLHWTKFSLVHNCNVGLASLVASCCVFVNSKCLSETSTEKSCN
;
A
#
# COMPACT_ATOMS: atom_id res chain seq x y z
N MET A 1 18.84 18.48 19.90
CA MET A 1 17.68 17.59 19.67
C MET A 1 18.03 16.70 18.50
N GLU A 2 18.41 15.46 18.76
CA GLU A 2 18.62 14.47 17.72
C GLU A 2 17.26 14.06 17.17
N LYS A 3 17.00 14.36 15.89
CA LYS A 3 15.93 13.73 15.13
C LYS A 3 16.50 12.40 14.64
N GLY A 4 16.22 11.32 15.37
CA GLY A 4 16.46 9.98 14.87
C GLY A 4 15.48 9.70 13.73
N PHE A 5 15.98 9.21 12.60
CA PHE A 5 15.17 8.88 11.43
C PHE A 5 15.19 7.37 11.22
N LEU A 6 14.02 6.78 10.99
CA LEU A 6 13.92 5.36 10.64
C LEU A 6 13.99 5.24 9.11
N LEU A 7 15.07 4.64 8.62
CA LEU A 7 15.09 4.05 7.28
C LEU A 7 14.19 2.81 7.34
N CYS A 8 13.03 2.86 6.67
CA CYS A 8 12.24 1.65 6.46
C CYS A 8 13.01 0.79 5.44
N GLU A 9 13.31 -0.48 5.77
CA GLU A 9 14.12 -1.42 4.95
C GLU A 9 13.41 -1.91 3.67
N GLY A 10 12.80 -0.98 2.94
CA GLY A 10 12.21 -1.20 1.63
C GLY A 10 10.68 -1.31 1.66
N CYS A 11 10.04 -0.49 0.85
CA CYS A 11 8.66 -0.68 0.44
C CYS A 11 8.63 -1.69 -0.72
N ARG A 12 7.63 -2.56 -0.72
CA ARG A 12 7.41 -3.54 -1.80
C ARG A 12 5.94 -3.56 -2.21
N ILE A 13 5.70 -3.68 -3.51
CA ILE A 13 4.37 -3.91 -4.08
C ILE A 13 4.47 -5.11 -5.00
N ILE A 14 3.50 -6.01 -4.89
CA ILE A 14 3.35 -7.16 -5.75
C ILE A 14 1.97 -7.08 -6.39
N TRP A 15 1.91 -7.25 -7.71
CA TRP A 15 0.68 -7.29 -8.47
C TRP A 15 0.42 -8.70 -8.98
N TYR A 16 -0.78 -9.19 -8.69
CA TYR A 16 -1.31 -10.45 -9.19
C TYR A 16 -2.49 -10.20 -10.13
N LYS A 17 -2.64 -11.05 -11.14
CA LYS A 17 -3.83 -11.12 -11.98
C LYS A 17 -5.01 -11.73 -11.20
N ALA A 18 -6.23 -11.54 -11.68
CA ALA A 18 -7.43 -12.11 -11.06
C ALA A 18 -7.40 -13.65 -10.92
N ASN A 19 -6.66 -14.34 -11.81
CA ASN A 19 -6.44 -15.78 -11.75
C ASN A 19 -5.28 -16.20 -10.81
N ARG A 20 -4.84 -15.29 -9.92
CA ARG A 20 -3.72 -15.45 -8.98
C ARG A 20 -2.35 -15.68 -9.62
N GLN A 21 -2.21 -15.51 -10.93
CA GLN A 21 -0.90 -15.54 -11.56
C GLN A 21 -0.13 -14.27 -11.23
N PHE A 22 1.16 -14.43 -10.93
CA PHE A 22 2.08 -13.32 -10.78
C PHE A 22 2.06 -12.43 -12.03
N GLY A 23 1.96 -11.13 -11.82
CA GLY A 23 2.02 -10.14 -12.88
C GLY A 23 3.36 -9.40 -12.88
N ALA A 24 3.61 -8.65 -11.80
CA ALA A 24 4.84 -7.87 -11.63
C ALA A 24 5.08 -7.55 -10.15
N ALA A 25 6.31 -7.18 -9.81
CA ALA A 25 6.65 -6.65 -8.49
C ALA A 25 7.57 -5.42 -8.62
N ARG A 26 7.52 -4.55 -7.61
CA ARG A 26 8.44 -3.42 -7.44
C ARG A 26 8.88 -3.34 -5.99
N CYS A 27 10.15 -3.04 -5.79
CA CYS A 27 10.71 -2.68 -4.49
C CYS A 27 11.50 -1.37 -4.61
N TRP A 28 11.49 -0.58 -3.55
CA TRP A 28 12.27 0.65 -3.46
C TRP A 28 12.47 1.01 -1.99
N THR A 29 13.48 1.80 -1.70
CA THR A 29 13.69 2.37 -0.37
C THR A 29 12.93 3.68 -0.25
N ALA A 30 12.24 3.88 0.87
CA ALA A 30 11.52 5.11 1.14
C ALA A 30 11.88 5.63 2.53
N TYR A 31 11.94 6.95 2.65
CA TYR A 31 12.06 7.61 3.92
C TYR A 31 10.67 7.73 4.56
N ALA A 32 10.55 7.32 5.82
CA ALA A 32 9.29 7.36 6.55
C ALA A 32 9.54 7.68 8.03
N ASP A 33 8.83 8.68 8.54
CA ASP A 33 8.92 9.05 9.97
C ASP A 33 8.19 8.04 10.88
N SER A 34 7.36 7.17 10.30
CA SER A 34 6.61 6.13 11.01
C SER A 34 6.24 4.98 10.08
N ILE A 35 5.89 3.83 10.66
CA ILE A 35 5.38 2.67 9.90
C ILE A 35 4.16 3.06 9.05
N ILE A 36 3.26 3.88 9.60
CA ILE A 36 2.06 4.33 8.89
C ILE A 36 2.43 5.20 7.67
N ASP A 37 3.48 6.02 7.75
CA ASP A 37 3.96 6.77 6.60
C ASP A 37 4.51 5.85 5.51
N ALA A 38 5.28 4.83 5.91
CA ALA A 38 5.82 3.86 4.97
C ALA A 38 4.70 3.10 4.25
N GLU A 39 3.70 2.62 4.99
CA GLU A 39 2.53 1.92 4.44
C GLU A 39 1.69 2.83 3.52
N ALA A 40 1.45 4.07 3.92
CA ALA A 40 0.71 5.03 3.09
C ALA A 40 1.47 5.38 1.80
N GLN A 41 2.80 5.54 1.88
CA GLN A 41 3.64 5.74 0.71
C GLN A 41 3.67 4.52 -0.22
N ALA A 42 3.72 3.31 0.34
CA ALA A 42 3.62 2.07 -0.42
C ALA A 42 2.30 1.98 -1.18
N LEU A 43 1.18 2.28 -0.51
CA LEU A 43 -0.12 2.29 -1.16
C LEU A 43 -0.23 3.39 -2.24
N SER A 44 0.21 4.62 -1.95
CA SER A 44 0.19 5.71 -2.92
C SER A 44 1.00 5.34 -4.17
N SER A 45 2.15 4.71 -3.98
CA SER A 45 2.98 4.18 -5.06
C SER A 45 2.29 3.05 -5.83
N ALA A 46 1.52 2.19 -5.17
CA ALA A 46 0.73 1.15 -5.82
C ALA A 46 -0.39 1.73 -6.68
N ILE A 47 -1.07 2.76 -6.19
CA ILE A 47 -2.12 3.48 -6.92
C ILE A 47 -1.52 4.12 -8.18
N LEU A 48 -0.44 4.90 -8.01
CA LEU A 48 0.25 5.54 -9.12
C LEU A 48 0.74 4.51 -10.14
N TRP A 49 1.38 3.44 -9.67
CA TRP A 49 1.91 2.40 -10.56
C TRP A 49 0.78 1.71 -11.34
N SER A 50 -0.32 1.36 -10.68
CA SER A 50 -1.46 0.72 -11.34
C SER A 50 -2.07 1.59 -12.43
N SER A 51 -2.07 2.91 -12.25
CA SER A 51 -2.46 3.89 -13.27
C SER A 51 -1.46 3.90 -14.44
N GLN A 52 -0.15 3.87 -14.16
CA GLN A 52 0.90 3.83 -15.19
C GLN A 52 0.81 2.58 -16.08
N ILE A 53 0.46 1.43 -15.50
CA ILE A 53 0.24 0.18 -16.26
C ILE A 53 -1.21 -0.01 -16.72
N GLN A 54 -2.02 1.06 -16.67
CA GLN A 54 -3.40 1.13 -17.17
C GLN A 54 -4.33 0.04 -16.62
N LEU A 55 -4.11 -0.38 -15.38
CA LEU A 55 -5.03 -1.30 -14.72
C LEU A 55 -6.33 -0.58 -14.37
N GLN A 56 -7.44 -1.23 -14.68
CA GLN A 56 -8.77 -0.79 -14.27
C GLN A 56 -9.34 -1.82 -13.28
N LYS A 57 -10.02 -1.37 -12.23
CA LYS A 57 -10.61 -2.21 -11.16
C LYS A 57 -9.56 -2.97 -10.35
N VAL A 58 -8.78 -2.25 -9.56
CA VAL A 58 -7.70 -2.83 -8.73
C VAL A 58 -8.16 -2.96 -7.28
N ILE A 59 -7.90 -4.13 -6.69
CA ILE A 59 -8.07 -4.34 -5.25
C ILE A 59 -6.71 -4.14 -4.61
N TYR A 60 -6.59 -3.12 -3.76
CA TYR A 60 -5.38 -2.89 -2.97
C TYR A 60 -5.48 -3.65 -1.65
N VAL A 61 -4.36 -4.24 -1.25
CA VAL A 61 -4.29 -5.05 -0.03
C VAL A 61 -3.20 -4.47 0.87
N SER A 62 -3.53 -4.28 2.15
CA SER A 62 -2.59 -3.88 3.20
C SER A 62 -2.88 -4.67 4.48
N ASP A 63 -1.86 -4.94 5.29
CA ASP A 63 -2.00 -5.49 6.64
C ASP A 63 -2.08 -4.41 7.72
N ASN A 64 -2.19 -3.13 7.33
CA ASN A 64 -2.38 -2.04 8.27
C ASN A 64 -3.87 -1.67 8.35
N LEU A 65 -4.56 -2.23 9.36
CA LEU A 65 -6.00 -2.01 9.56
C LEU A 65 -6.35 -0.53 9.72
N SER A 66 -5.53 0.23 10.44
CA SER A 66 -5.76 1.67 10.66
C SER A 66 -5.70 2.46 9.36
N LEU A 67 -4.72 2.15 8.49
CA LEU A 67 -4.60 2.78 7.19
C LEU A 67 -5.80 2.44 6.29
N VAL A 68 -6.16 1.15 6.20
CA VAL A 68 -7.30 0.69 5.41
C VAL A 68 -8.60 1.38 5.85
N ASN A 69 -8.83 1.45 7.16
CA ASN A 69 -10.00 2.12 7.72
C ASN A 69 -10.03 3.62 7.37
N ALA A 70 -8.89 4.30 7.46
CA ALA A 70 -8.79 5.72 7.12
C ALA A 70 -9.09 5.99 5.63
N ILE A 71 -8.59 5.13 4.74
CA ILE A 71 -8.85 5.20 3.30
C ILE A 71 -10.33 4.95 3.00
N ASN A 72 -10.93 3.97 3.67
CA ASN A 72 -12.34 3.63 3.52
C ASN A 72 -13.28 4.64 4.22
N GLY A 73 -12.77 5.78 4.69
CA GLY A 73 -13.57 6.90 5.19
C GLY A 73 -13.80 6.93 6.70
N ALA A 74 -13.19 6.01 7.48
CA ALA A 74 -13.26 6.05 8.93
C ALA A 74 -12.27 7.10 9.49
N THR A 75 -12.78 8.31 9.73
CA THR A 75 -12.00 9.51 10.12
C THR A 75 -11.36 9.44 11.51
N SER A 76 -11.74 8.48 12.37
CA SER A 76 -11.23 8.32 13.74
C SER A 76 -9.98 7.43 13.85
N SER A 77 -9.53 6.83 12.76
CA SER A 77 -8.54 5.73 12.79
C SER A 77 -7.07 6.18 12.70
N LEU A 78 -6.81 7.46 12.44
CA LEU A 78 -5.46 7.95 12.12
C LEU A 78 -5.17 9.32 12.73
N HIS A 79 -3.92 9.53 13.18
CA HIS A 79 -3.50 10.79 13.80
C HIS A 79 -3.57 11.94 12.79
N TRP A 80 -3.99 13.12 13.25
CA TRP A 80 -4.37 14.22 12.37
C TRP A 80 -3.24 14.72 11.45
N THR A 81 -1.99 14.57 11.87
CA THR A 81 -0.80 14.93 11.08
C THR A 81 -0.61 14.09 9.82
N LYS A 82 -1.38 13.01 9.67
CA LYS A 82 -1.26 12.05 8.56
C LYS A 82 -2.45 12.11 7.59
N PHE A 83 -3.40 13.03 7.80
CA PHE A 83 -4.56 13.20 6.91
C PHE A 83 -4.17 13.55 5.47
N SER A 84 -3.07 14.28 5.24
CA SER A 84 -2.60 14.63 3.90
C SER A 84 -2.20 13.40 3.07
N LEU A 85 -1.59 12.39 3.70
CA LEU A 85 -1.22 11.14 3.03
C LEU A 85 -2.46 10.32 2.66
N VAL A 86 -3.41 10.20 3.58
CA VAL A 86 -4.69 9.52 3.33
C VAL A 86 -5.48 10.23 2.24
N HIS A 87 -5.48 11.56 2.24
CA HIS A 87 -6.12 12.36 1.20
C HIS A 87 -5.54 12.07 -0.18
N ASN A 88 -4.21 12.02 -0.31
CA ASN A 88 -3.56 11.70 -1.58
C ASN A 88 -3.92 10.28 -2.08
N CYS A 89 -3.97 9.29 -1.18
CA CYS A 89 -4.44 7.95 -1.52
C CYS A 89 -5.91 7.95 -1.97
N ASN A 90 -6.78 8.68 -1.28
CA ASN A 90 -8.20 8.76 -1.61
C ASN A 90 -8.45 9.45 -2.95
N VAL A 91 -7.72 10.53 -3.25
CA VAL A 91 -7.79 11.19 -4.57
C VAL A 91 -7.33 10.23 -5.67
N GLY A 92 -6.24 9.50 -5.44
CA GLY A 92 -5.76 8.49 -6.39
C GLY A 92 -6.75 7.34 -6.59
N LEU A 93 -7.37 6.83 -5.52
CA LEU A 93 -8.40 5.80 -5.60
C LEU A 93 -9.66 6.26 -6.32
N ALA A 94 -10.10 7.50 -6.06
CA ALA A 94 -11.26 8.08 -6.74
C ALA A 94 -11.05 8.21 -8.25
N SER A 95 -9.79 8.35 -8.70
CA SER A 95 -9.45 8.36 -10.12
C SER A 95 -9.53 6.98 -10.80
N LEU A 96 -9.60 5.89 -10.02
CA LEU A 96 -9.65 4.53 -10.51
C LEU A 96 -11.05 3.93 -10.38
N VAL A 97 -11.60 3.46 -11.50
CA VAL A 97 -12.94 2.87 -11.54
C VAL A 97 -13.01 1.62 -10.65
N ALA A 98 -13.89 1.64 -9.64
CA ALA A 98 -14.23 0.51 -8.76
C ALA A 98 -13.04 -0.12 -8.02
N SER A 99 -12.15 0.71 -7.48
CA SER A 99 -11.02 0.24 -6.66
C SER A 99 -11.33 0.36 -5.18
N CYS A 100 -10.87 -0.60 -4.37
CA CYS A 100 -11.04 -0.60 -2.91
C CYS A 100 -9.75 -1.03 -2.21
N CYS A 101 -9.61 -0.66 -0.95
CA CYS A 101 -8.53 -1.10 -0.09
C CYS A 101 -9.05 -2.09 0.95
N VAL A 102 -8.44 -3.26 1.04
CA VAL A 102 -8.88 -4.37 1.90
C VAL A 102 -7.76 -4.74 2.87
N PHE A 103 -8.16 -4.94 4.12
CA PHE A 103 -7.26 -5.45 5.15
C PHE A 103 -7.08 -6.95 4.99
N VAL A 104 -5.83 -7.42 4.98
CA VAL A 104 -5.47 -8.84 5.03
C VAL A 104 -4.47 -9.05 6.15
N ASN A 105 -4.65 -10.10 6.95
CA ASN A 105 -3.72 -10.44 8.02
C ASN A 105 -2.32 -10.71 7.43
N SER A 106 -1.28 -10.15 8.05
CA SER A 106 0.11 -10.25 7.59
C SER A 106 0.59 -11.70 7.33
N LYS A 107 0.06 -12.68 8.07
CA LYS A 107 0.34 -14.11 7.85
C LYS A 107 -0.12 -14.62 6.47
N CYS A 108 -1.23 -14.10 5.95
CA CYS A 108 -1.77 -14.48 4.65
C CYS A 108 -1.11 -13.72 3.49
N LEU A 109 -0.51 -12.55 3.75
CA LEU A 109 0.29 -11.78 2.78
C LEU A 109 1.64 -12.43 2.50
N SER A 110 2.26 -13.07 3.50
CA SER A 110 3.51 -13.82 3.31
C SER A 110 3.31 -15.12 2.52
N GLU A 111 2.18 -15.80 2.65
CA GLU A 111 1.89 -17.05 1.94
C GLU A 111 1.74 -16.84 0.42
N THR A 112 1.33 -15.65 -0.01
CA THR A 112 1.34 -15.27 -1.43
C THR A 112 2.71 -14.82 -1.94
N SER A 113 3.69 -14.62 -1.06
CA SER A 113 5.08 -14.24 -1.44
C SER A 113 6.06 -15.42 -1.42
N THR A 114 5.67 -16.58 -0.89
CA THR A 114 6.58 -17.74 -0.73
C THR A 114 6.63 -18.70 -1.90
N GLU A 115 5.89 -18.49 -2.99
CA GLU A 115 6.10 -19.28 -4.21
C GLU A 115 7.13 -18.63 -5.13
N LYS A 116 8.39 -19.05 -4.91
CA LYS A 116 9.55 -19.05 -5.82
C LYS A 116 10.45 -17.79 -5.88
N SER A 117 11.45 -17.79 -5.01
CA SER A 117 12.83 -17.39 -5.30
C SER A 117 13.74 -18.50 -4.75
N CYS A 118 14.78 -19.03 -5.38
CA CYS A 118 15.35 -18.97 -6.73
C CYS A 118 16.09 -20.33 -6.90
N ASN A 119 16.17 -20.86 -8.12
CA ASN A 119 17.32 -21.70 -8.51
C ASN A 119 18.50 -20.76 -8.78
#